data_AF-A0A8S9SNT6-F1
#
_entry.id   AF-A0A8S9SNT6-F1
#
_cell.length_a   1.000
_cell.length_b   1.000
_cell.length_c   1.000
_cell.angle_alpha   90.00
_cell.angle_beta   90.00
_cell.angle_gamma   90.00
#
_symmetry.space_group_name_H-M   'P 1'
#
loop_
_entity.id
_entity.type
_entity.pdbx_description
1 polymer ?
#
loop_
_entity_poly.entity_id
_entity_poly.type
_entity_poly.pdbx_seq_one_letter_code
_entity_poly.pdbx_strand_id
1 'polypeptide(L)'
;MALATNSESEEHLHSTFASRYVRAVIPRFKMPDNSMPKDAAYQVISDELMLDGNPRLNLASFVTTWMEPECDKLIMESVNKNYVDMDEYPVTTELQNRCVNMIANLFHAPVGEDEAAIGCGTVGSSEAIMLAGLAFKRKWQQRRRAQGLPTDNPNIVTGANVQVISLILVVVFVFFVAKVSL
;
A
#
# COMPACT_ATOMS: atom_id res chain seq x y z
N MET A 1 -53.70 -32.25 1.10
CA MET A 1 -52.36 -32.39 0.49
C MET A 1 -52.33 -31.49 -0.73
N ALA A 2 -51.97 -30.22 -0.54
CA ALA A 2 -51.80 -29.25 -1.61
C ALA A 2 -50.47 -28.55 -1.34
N LEU A 3 -49.64 -28.54 -2.37
CA LEU A 3 -48.19 -28.36 -2.33
C LEU A 3 -47.78 -27.01 -1.73
N ALA A 4 -46.91 -27.05 -0.73
CA ALA A 4 -46.11 -25.89 -0.32
C ALA A 4 -45.19 -25.52 -1.50
N THR A 5 -45.44 -24.38 -2.13
CA THR A 5 -44.52 -23.79 -3.10
C THR A 5 -43.31 -23.27 -2.34
N ASN A 6 -42.18 -23.97 -2.46
CA ASN A 6 -40.87 -23.49 -2.02
C ASN A 6 -40.59 -22.12 -2.65
N SER A 7 -40.60 -21.07 -1.83
CA SER A 7 -40.36 -19.68 -2.22
C SER A 7 -38.87 -19.30 -2.32
N GLU A 8 -37.96 -20.27 -2.23
CA GLU A 8 -36.52 -20.02 -2.22
C GLU A 8 -35.88 -19.96 -3.61
N SER A 9 -36.61 -20.32 -4.68
CA SER A 9 -36.07 -20.38 -6.06
C SER A 9 -36.38 -19.18 -6.95
N GLU A 10 -37.22 -18.23 -6.52
CA GLU A 10 -37.61 -17.07 -7.36
C GLU A 10 -36.61 -15.91 -7.33
N GLU A 11 -35.67 -15.85 -6.37
CA GLU A 11 -34.76 -14.70 -6.24
C GLU A 11 -33.73 -14.56 -7.36
N HIS A 12 -33.50 -15.61 -8.15
CA HIS A 12 -32.49 -15.61 -9.23
C HIS A 12 -33.07 -15.41 -10.64
N LEU A 13 -34.39 -15.18 -10.79
CA LEU A 13 -35.01 -15.03 -12.12
C LEU A 13 -34.91 -13.61 -12.68
N HIS A 14 -34.69 -12.62 -11.83
CA HIS A 14 -34.65 -11.21 -12.24
C HIS A 14 -33.23 -10.76 -12.59
N SER A 15 -33.08 -10.01 -13.69
CA SER A 15 -31.84 -9.29 -13.99
C SER A 15 -31.55 -8.27 -12.89
N THR A 16 -30.27 -7.92 -12.68
CA THR A 16 -29.83 -7.02 -11.60
C THR A 16 -30.65 -5.74 -11.53
N PHE A 17 -30.87 -5.06 -12.65
CA PHE A 17 -31.64 -3.81 -12.72
C PHE A 17 -33.17 -3.99 -12.60
N ALA A 18 -33.70 -5.20 -12.83
CA ALA A 18 -35.10 -5.52 -12.59
C ALA A 18 -35.37 -5.99 -11.14
N SER A 19 -34.30 -6.26 -10.38
CA SER A 19 -34.39 -6.73 -9.00
C SER A 19 -34.76 -5.61 -8.03
N ARG A 20 -35.24 -6.00 -6.84
CA ARG A 20 -35.56 -5.05 -5.76
C ARG A 20 -34.33 -4.33 -5.18
N TYR A 21 -33.12 -4.87 -5.41
CA TYR A 21 -31.88 -4.41 -4.81
C TYR A 21 -31.40 -3.05 -5.36
N VAL A 22 -31.77 -2.70 -6.59
CA VAL A 22 -31.42 -1.40 -7.22
C VAL A 22 -32.42 -0.30 -6.85
N ARG A 23 -33.55 -0.64 -6.21
CA ARG A 23 -34.55 0.33 -5.75
C ARG A 23 -34.28 0.87 -4.34
N ALA A 24 -33.51 0.14 -3.55
CA ALA A 24 -33.19 0.51 -2.18
C ALA A 24 -31.96 1.44 -2.18
N VAL A 25 -31.95 2.42 -1.26
CA VAL A 25 -30.78 3.27 -1.05
C VAL A 25 -29.63 2.43 -0.51
N ILE A 26 -28.44 2.60 -1.09
CA ILE A 26 -27.22 1.92 -0.65
C ILE A 26 -26.94 2.29 0.83
N PRO A 27 -26.80 1.31 1.73
CA PRO A 27 -26.51 1.53 3.14
C PRO A 27 -25.23 2.35 3.34
N ARG A 28 -25.30 3.43 4.13
CA ARG A 28 -24.16 4.33 4.39
C ARG A 28 -23.59 4.26 5.81
N PHE A 29 -24.40 3.87 6.78
CA PHE A 29 -24.07 4.03 8.21
C PHE A 29 -24.20 2.76 9.04
N LYS A 30 -24.96 1.77 8.57
CA LYS A 30 -25.20 0.50 9.27
C LYS A 30 -25.01 -0.66 8.31
N MET A 31 -24.53 -1.78 8.85
CA MET A 31 -24.49 -3.04 8.13
C MET A 31 -25.92 -3.50 7.82
N PRO A 32 -26.21 -3.99 6.60
CA PRO A 32 -27.53 -4.51 6.26
C PRO A 32 -27.88 -5.76 7.07
N ASP A 33 -29.15 -5.90 7.45
CA ASP A 33 -29.63 -7.09 8.17
C ASP A 33 -29.69 -8.34 7.28
N ASN A 34 -29.78 -8.17 5.96
CA ASN A 34 -29.93 -9.25 4.99
C ASN A 34 -28.86 -9.18 3.89
N SER A 35 -28.49 -10.36 3.39
CA SER A 35 -27.58 -10.50 2.25
C SER A 35 -28.19 -10.00 0.94
N MET A 36 -27.31 -9.60 0.01
CA MET A 36 -27.64 -9.23 -1.36
C MET A 36 -26.96 -10.21 -2.33
N PRO A 37 -27.58 -10.57 -3.47
CA PRO A 37 -26.92 -11.34 -4.52
C PRO A 37 -25.62 -10.68 -4.99
N LYS A 38 -24.57 -11.48 -5.21
CA LYS A 38 -23.22 -11.00 -5.56
C LYS A 38 -23.19 -10.09 -6.79
N ASP A 39 -24.01 -10.41 -7.80
CA ASP A 39 -24.04 -9.67 -9.07
C ASP A 39 -24.76 -8.31 -8.90
N ALA A 40 -25.72 -8.23 -7.98
CA ALA A 40 -26.37 -6.97 -7.62
C ALA A 40 -25.44 -6.07 -6.80
N ALA A 41 -24.71 -6.63 -5.83
CA ALA A 41 -23.74 -5.88 -5.04
C ALA A 41 -22.60 -5.33 -5.93
N TYR A 42 -22.07 -6.16 -6.84
CA TYR A 42 -21.04 -5.73 -7.79
C TYR A 42 -21.52 -4.58 -8.68
N GLN A 43 -22.69 -4.70 -9.30
CA GLN A 43 -23.21 -3.66 -10.19
C GLN A 43 -23.42 -2.34 -9.47
N VAL A 44 -24.04 -2.38 -8.29
CA VAL A 44 -24.34 -1.19 -7.50
C VAL A 44 -23.06 -0.44 -7.11
N ILE A 45 -22.04 -1.16 -6.64
CA ILE A 45 -20.73 -0.56 -6.30
C ILE A 45 -20.03 -0.06 -7.57
N SER A 46 -20.06 -0.84 -8.65
CA SER A 46 -19.44 -0.46 -9.93
C SER A 46 -20.05 0.81 -10.49
N ASP A 47 -21.38 0.99 -10.41
CA ASP A 47 -22.07 2.19 -10.89
C ASP A 47 -21.73 3.42 -10.04
N GLU A 48 -21.59 3.26 -8.72
CA GLU A 48 -21.16 4.36 -7.83
C GLU A 48 -19.71 4.78 -8.12
N LEU A 49 -18.82 3.83 -8.40
CA LEU A 49 -17.43 4.11 -8.80
C LEU A 49 -17.30 4.81 -10.17
N MET A 50 -18.31 4.76 -11.04
CA MET A 50 -18.29 5.53 -12.30
C MET A 50 -18.33 7.05 -12.09
N LEU A 51 -18.71 7.49 -10.89
CA LEU A 51 -18.67 8.91 -10.52
C LEU A 51 -17.25 9.40 -10.22
N ASP A 52 -16.29 8.49 -10.02
CA ASP A 52 -14.89 8.86 -9.89
C ASP A 52 -14.33 9.36 -11.23
N GLY A 53 -13.36 10.29 -11.15
CA GLY A 53 -12.67 10.79 -12.33
C GLY A 53 -11.82 9.69 -12.98
N ASN A 54 -11.76 9.69 -14.31
CA ASN A 54 -10.89 8.76 -15.04
C ASN A 54 -9.42 9.00 -14.67
N PRO A 55 -8.72 8.01 -14.07
CA PRO A 55 -7.33 8.18 -13.63
C PRO A 55 -6.38 8.62 -14.74
N ARG A 56 -6.61 8.18 -16.00
CA ARG A 56 -5.77 8.55 -17.14
C ARG A 56 -5.86 10.03 -17.53
N LEU A 57 -6.91 10.72 -17.09
CA LEU A 57 -7.12 12.14 -17.32
C LEU A 57 -6.69 12.99 -16.10
N ASN A 58 -6.23 12.36 -15.01
CA ASN A 58 -5.77 13.05 -13.82
C ASN A 58 -4.31 13.49 -14.00
N LEU A 59 -4.11 14.74 -14.39
CA LEU A 59 -2.78 15.34 -14.57
C LEU A 59 -2.17 15.91 -13.26
N ALA A 60 -2.87 15.81 -12.13
CA ALA A 60 -2.40 16.31 -10.84
C ALA A 60 -1.68 15.25 -10.00
N SER A 61 -1.95 13.96 -10.27
CA SER A 61 -1.35 12.85 -9.53
C SER A 61 0.04 12.51 -10.07
N PHE A 62 0.93 12.11 -9.15
CA PHE A 62 2.23 11.52 -9.48
C PHE A 62 2.21 9.98 -9.47
N VAL A 63 1.07 9.37 -9.11
CA VAL A 63 0.91 7.91 -9.05
C VAL A 63 0.66 7.36 -10.45
N THR A 64 1.27 6.22 -10.76
CA THR A 64 1.07 5.49 -12.01
C THR A 64 -0.39 5.04 -12.17
N THR A 65 -1.02 5.35 -13.31
CA THR A 65 -2.43 5.01 -13.60
C THR A 65 -2.59 4.02 -14.77
N TRP A 66 -1.50 3.42 -15.24
CA TRP A 66 -1.50 2.43 -16.32
C TRP A 66 -0.31 1.48 -16.18
N MET A 67 -0.53 0.20 -16.44
CA MET A 67 0.48 -0.85 -16.48
C MET A 67 0.20 -1.80 -17.66
N GLU A 68 1.19 -2.60 -18.04
CA GLU A 68 1.03 -3.61 -19.09
C GLU A 68 0.10 -4.76 -18.63
N PRO A 69 -0.66 -5.39 -19.54
CA PRO A 69 -1.57 -6.49 -19.20
C PRO A 69 -0.90 -7.69 -18.52
N GLU A 70 0.37 -7.93 -18.82
CA GLU A 70 1.19 -8.96 -18.18
C GLU A 70 1.41 -8.66 -16.69
N CYS A 71 1.54 -7.37 -16.33
CA CYS A 71 1.67 -6.95 -14.95
C CYS A 71 0.35 -7.08 -14.19
N ASP A 72 -0.79 -6.74 -14.83
CA ASP A 72 -2.12 -6.95 -14.25
C ASP A 72 -2.35 -8.42 -13.89
N LYS A 73 -1.93 -9.35 -14.77
CA LYS A 73 -2.01 -10.79 -14.50
C LYS A 73 -1.19 -11.18 -13.27
N LEU A 74 0.06 -10.73 -13.17
CA LEU A 74 0.92 -11.02 -12.02
C LEU A 74 0.33 -10.48 -10.70
N ILE A 75 -0.27 -9.29 -10.72
CA ILE A 75 -0.94 -8.70 -9.56
C ILE A 75 -2.14 -9.57 -9.14
N MET A 76 -3.01 -9.91 -10.10
CA MET A 76 -4.19 -10.74 -9.82
C MET A 76 -3.83 -12.16 -9.34
N GLU A 77 -2.75 -12.75 -9.85
CA GLU A 77 -2.24 -14.06 -9.41
C GLU A 77 -1.58 -14.02 -8.02
N SER A 78 -1.19 -12.84 -7.53
CA SER A 78 -0.49 -12.66 -6.26
C SER A 78 -1.33 -11.97 -5.18
N VAL A 79 -2.58 -11.59 -5.46
CA VAL A 79 -3.46 -10.86 -4.54
C VAL A 79 -3.71 -11.57 -3.20
N ASN A 80 -3.56 -12.89 -3.15
CA ASN A 80 -3.75 -13.71 -1.95
C ASN A 80 -2.43 -14.04 -1.21
N LYS A 81 -1.29 -13.55 -1.68
CA LYS A 81 0.01 -13.76 -1.04
C LYS A 81 0.25 -12.68 0.01
N ASN A 82 0.35 -13.10 1.26
CA ASN A 82 0.66 -12.20 2.36
C ASN A 82 2.18 -11.93 2.41
N TYR A 83 2.59 -10.68 2.17
CA TYR A 83 4.01 -10.32 2.08
C TYR A 83 4.81 -10.56 3.37
N VAL A 84 4.18 -10.50 4.55
CA VAL A 84 4.88 -10.70 5.84
C VAL A 84 5.22 -12.16 6.11
N ASP A 85 4.56 -13.10 5.43
CA ASP A 85 4.70 -14.54 5.63
C ASP A 85 5.90 -15.06 4.81
N MET A 86 7.10 -14.76 5.30
CA MET A 86 8.36 -15.05 4.59
C MET A 86 8.66 -16.55 4.46
N ASP A 87 8.17 -17.36 5.40
CA ASP A 87 8.40 -18.81 5.41
C ASP A 87 7.53 -19.52 4.37
N GLU A 88 6.30 -19.05 4.18
CA GLU A 88 5.35 -19.54 3.19
C GLU A 88 5.68 -19.06 1.78
N TYR A 89 6.22 -17.84 1.65
CA TYR A 89 6.50 -17.19 0.37
C TYR A 89 7.96 -16.75 0.21
N PRO A 90 8.94 -17.67 0.30
CA PRO A 90 10.36 -17.31 0.29
C PRO A 90 10.80 -16.66 -1.02
N VAL A 91 10.18 -17.04 -2.15
CA VAL A 91 10.47 -16.44 -3.46
C VAL A 91 10.00 -14.97 -3.52
N THR A 92 8.91 -14.62 -2.84
CA THR A 92 8.42 -13.24 -2.78
C THR A 92 9.41 -12.36 -2.01
N THR A 93 9.91 -12.84 -0.88
CA THR A 93 10.95 -12.16 -0.09
C THR A 93 12.24 -11.99 -0.89
N GLU A 94 12.66 -13.03 -1.62
CA GLU A 94 13.84 -12.97 -2.48
C GLU A 94 13.69 -11.95 -3.61
N LEU A 95 12.51 -11.86 -4.25
CA LEU A 95 12.23 -10.82 -5.24
C LEU A 95 12.34 -9.41 -4.63
N GLN A 96 11.87 -9.22 -3.41
CA GLN A 96 12.04 -7.94 -2.72
C GLN A 96 13.51 -7.62 -2.44
N ASN A 97 14.31 -8.60 -1.99
CA ASN A 97 15.75 -8.41 -1.79
C ASN A 97 16.47 -8.01 -3.09
N ARG A 98 16.11 -8.64 -4.21
CA ARG A 98 16.64 -8.28 -5.52
C ARG A 98 16.29 -6.85 -5.92
N CYS A 99 15.04 -6.42 -5.69
CA CYS A 99 14.63 -5.04 -5.91
C CYS A 99 15.45 -4.05 -5.06
N VAL A 100 15.68 -4.37 -3.78
CA VAL A 100 16.51 -3.55 -2.89
C VAL A 100 17.95 -3.45 -3.42
N ASN A 101 18.55 -4.56 -3.83
CA ASN A 101 19.90 -4.57 -4.37
C ASN A 101 20.00 -3.77 -5.68
N MET A 102 19.04 -3.93 -6.59
CA MET A 102 19.00 -3.16 -7.85
C MET A 102 18.88 -1.65 -7.59
N ILE A 103 18.01 -1.23 -6.67
CA ILE A 103 17.83 0.18 -6.30
C ILE A 103 19.07 0.73 -5.58
N ALA A 104 19.68 -0.06 -4.69
CA ALA A 104 20.89 0.34 -3.99
C ALA A 104 22.06 0.57 -4.98
N ASN A 105 22.23 -0.33 -5.96
CA ASN A 105 23.21 -0.17 -7.02
C ASN A 105 22.89 1.04 -7.92
N LEU A 106 21.63 1.26 -8.27
CA LEU A 106 21.19 2.45 -9.02
C LEU A 106 21.55 3.76 -8.30
N PHE A 107 21.52 3.76 -6.96
CA PHE A 107 21.90 4.90 -6.13
C PHE A 107 23.36 4.91 -5.69
N HIS A 108 24.21 4.06 -6.29
CA HIS A 108 25.65 3.99 -5.98
C HIS A 108 25.93 3.77 -4.48
N ALA A 109 25.11 2.95 -3.82
CA ALA A 109 25.34 2.58 -2.44
C ALA A 109 26.70 1.84 -2.33
N PRO A 110 27.47 2.06 -1.25
CA PRO A 110 28.77 1.43 -1.07
C PRO A 110 28.60 -0.03 -0.59
N VAL A 111 28.12 -0.89 -1.49
CA VAL A 111 27.87 -2.32 -1.26
C VAL A 111 28.83 -3.11 -2.15
N GLY A 112 29.49 -4.15 -1.61
CA GLY A 112 30.34 -5.04 -2.41
C GLY A 112 29.54 -5.83 -3.46
N GLU A 113 30.20 -6.37 -4.50
CA GLU A 113 29.54 -7.10 -5.59
C GLU A 113 28.71 -8.31 -5.11
N ASP A 114 29.14 -8.97 -4.03
CA ASP A 114 28.48 -10.13 -3.42
C ASP A 114 27.80 -9.82 -2.07
N GLU A 115 27.64 -8.54 -1.74
CA GLU A 115 27.02 -8.13 -0.47
C GLU A 115 25.55 -7.75 -0.65
N ALA A 116 24.71 -8.18 0.29
CA ALA A 116 23.31 -7.76 0.32
C ALA A 116 23.21 -6.29 0.76
N ALA A 117 22.50 -5.48 -0.02
CA ALA A 117 22.23 -4.10 0.35
C ALA A 117 21.27 -4.03 1.56
N ILE A 118 21.45 -2.99 2.39
CA ILE A 118 20.59 -2.76 3.55
C ILE A 118 19.41 -1.89 3.12
N GLY A 119 18.20 -2.46 3.10
CA GLY A 119 16.98 -1.73 2.77
C GLY A 119 15.73 -2.61 2.91
N CYS A 120 14.55 -2.00 2.77
CA CYS A 120 13.28 -2.73 2.77
C CYS A 120 12.28 -2.09 1.79
N GLY A 121 11.38 -2.90 1.24
CA GLY A 121 10.19 -2.42 0.55
C GLY A 121 9.19 -1.87 1.57
N THR A 122 8.47 -0.82 1.19
CA THR A 122 7.43 -0.18 2.02
C THR A 122 6.18 0.07 1.18
N VAL A 123 5.04 0.29 1.83
CA VAL A 123 3.78 0.59 1.11
C VAL A 123 3.88 1.90 0.32
N GLY A 124 4.67 2.84 0.82
CA GLY A 124 4.94 4.10 0.14
C GLY A 124 6.01 4.90 0.85
N SER A 125 6.35 6.06 0.27
CA SER A 125 7.42 6.91 0.79
C SER A 125 7.18 7.36 2.23
N SER A 126 5.93 7.49 2.69
CA SER A 126 5.61 7.83 4.08
C SER A 126 6.20 6.88 5.12
N GLU A 127 6.05 5.59 4.91
CA GLU A 127 6.61 4.58 5.80
C GLU A 127 8.14 4.57 5.71
N ALA A 128 8.70 4.59 4.49
CA ALA A 128 10.14 4.63 4.27
C ALA A 128 10.82 5.80 5.00
N ILE A 129 10.19 6.96 4.94
CA ILE A 129 10.65 8.15 5.63
C ILE A 129 10.62 8.00 7.16
N MET A 130 9.50 7.51 7.71
CA MET A 130 9.36 7.36 9.15
C MET A 130 10.43 6.40 9.69
N LEU A 131 10.67 5.29 8.98
CA LEU A 131 11.74 4.35 9.28
C LEU A 131 13.13 5.02 9.22
N ALA A 132 13.38 5.83 8.20
CA ALA A 132 14.63 6.56 8.08
C ALA A 132 14.85 7.55 9.22
N GLY A 133 13.84 8.33 9.59
CA GLY A 133 13.99 9.27 10.71
C GLY A 133 14.02 8.59 12.08
N LEU A 134 13.39 7.41 12.25
CA LEU A 134 13.62 6.56 13.42
C LEU A 134 15.09 6.10 13.50
N ALA A 135 15.66 5.67 12.37
CA ALA A 135 17.07 5.29 12.29
C ALA A 135 18.00 6.48 12.60
N PHE A 136 17.74 7.67 12.02
CA PHE A 136 18.50 8.88 12.32
C PHE A 136 18.40 9.29 13.79
N LYS A 137 17.19 9.31 14.35
CA LYS A 137 16.96 9.63 15.76
C LYS A 137 17.70 8.65 16.67
N ARG A 138 17.65 7.34 16.37
CA ARG A 138 18.33 6.32 17.18
C ARG A 138 19.85 6.46 17.11
N LYS A 139 20.41 6.68 15.91
CA LYS A 139 21.85 6.91 15.71
C LYS A 139 22.31 8.18 16.45
N TRP A 140 21.54 9.27 16.37
CA TRP A 140 21.82 10.51 17.11
C TRP A 140 21.79 10.30 18.63
N GLN A 141 20.79 9.59 19.16
CA GLN A 141 20.68 9.28 20.59
C GLN A 141 21.88 8.47 21.09
N GLN A 142 22.30 7.45 20.34
CA GLN A 142 23.47 6.62 20.68
C GLN A 142 24.74 7.48 20.74
N ARG A 143 24.98 8.32 19.73
CA ARG A 143 26.12 9.24 19.70
C ARG A 143 26.11 10.23 20.87
N ARG A 144 24.97 10.84 21.18
CA ARG A 144 24.83 11.80 22.30
C ARG A 144 25.08 11.13 23.65
N ARG A 145 24.54 9.93 23.87
CA ARG A 145 24.76 9.13 25.09
C ARG A 145 26.23 8.76 25.27
N ALA A 146 26.92 8.38 24.20
CA ALA A 146 28.36 8.11 24.24
C ALA A 146 29.19 9.35 24.63
N GLN A 147 28.67 10.55 24.39
CA GLN A 147 29.29 11.82 24.76
C GLN A 147 28.79 12.38 26.11
N GLY A 148 27.91 11.67 26.82
CA GLY A 148 27.32 12.14 28.08
C GLY A 148 26.34 13.32 27.94
N LEU A 149 25.81 13.56 26.74
CA LEU A 149 24.95 14.70 26.45
C LEU A 149 23.45 14.32 26.46
N PRO A 150 22.54 15.27 26.76
CA PRO A 150 21.10 14.97 26.84
C PRO A 150 20.47 14.63 25.47
N THR A 151 19.37 13.86 25.47
CA THR A 151 18.73 13.34 24.23
C THR A 151 17.25 13.70 24.09
N ASP A 152 16.81 14.73 24.81
CA ASP A 152 15.43 15.16 24.98
C ASP A 152 14.88 15.94 23.79
N ASN A 153 15.69 16.78 23.14
CA ASN A 153 15.24 17.71 22.09
C ASN A 153 15.95 17.50 20.74
N PRO A 154 15.62 16.44 19.97
CA PRO A 154 16.11 16.28 18.60
C PRO A 154 15.41 17.25 17.64
N ASN A 155 16.09 17.65 16.57
CA ASN A 155 15.52 18.43 15.47
C ASN A 155 15.98 17.88 14.10
N ILE A 156 15.22 18.23 13.06
CA ILE A 156 15.52 17.94 11.65
C ILE A 156 15.40 19.26 10.89
N VAL A 157 16.32 19.52 9.95
CA VAL A 157 16.35 20.74 9.13
C VAL A 157 15.90 20.40 7.71
N THR A 158 14.90 21.11 7.19
CA THR A 158 14.35 20.92 5.83
C THR A 158 14.05 22.24 5.13
N GLY A 159 13.84 22.20 3.81
CA GLY A 159 13.25 23.31 3.07
C GLY A 159 11.78 23.55 3.45
N ALA A 160 11.25 24.72 3.08
CA ALA A 160 9.85 25.09 3.32
C ALA A 160 8.86 24.34 2.40
N ASN A 161 9.36 23.80 1.28
CA ASN A 161 8.61 23.05 0.27
C ASN A 161 8.46 21.55 0.59
N VAL A 162 8.61 21.20 1.87
CA VAL A 162 8.58 19.80 2.30
C VAL A 162 7.17 19.24 2.10
N GLN A 163 7.05 18.04 1.51
CA GLN A 163 5.76 17.43 1.22
C GLN A 163 5.03 17.09 2.54
N VAL A 164 3.69 17.09 2.58
CA VAL A 164 2.90 17.02 3.83
C VAL A 164 3.26 15.82 4.74
N ILE A 165 3.64 14.68 4.18
CA ILE A 165 4.11 13.52 4.94
C ILE A 165 5.34 13.88 5.79
N SER A 166 6.14 14.85 5.32
CA SER A 166 7.30 15.39 5.99
C SER A 166 7.02 16.28 7.20
N LEU A 167 5.75 16.71 7.40
CA LEU A 167 5.29 17.23 8.69
C LEU A 167 5.17 16.13 9.75
N ILE A 168 5.11 14.85 9.33
CA ILE A 168 5.03 13.68 10.21
C ILE A 168 6.40 12.95 10.29
N LEU A 169 7.26 12.99 9.27
CA LEU A 169 8.73 12.76 9.26
C LEU A 169 9.16 12.84 7.78
N VAL A 170 10.42 13.23 7.44
CA VAL A 170 10.90 13.86 6.16
C VAL A 170 11.46 12.94 5.03
N VAL A 171 11.02 13.10 3.76
CA VAL A 171 11.75 12.64 2.54
C VAL A 171 12.68 13.76 2.08
N VAL A 172 13.96 13.44 1.91
CA VAL A 172 14.82 13.68 0.73
C VAL A 172 16.07 12.81 0.95
N PHE A 173 16.35 11.88 0.03
CA PHE A 173 17.56 11.03 -0.02
C PHE A 173 17.88 10.21 1.25
N VAL A 174 17.40 8.97 1.31
CA VAL A 174 17.90 7.96 2.25
C VAL A 174 18.50 6.80 1.44
N PHE A 175 19.61 7.10 0.79
CA PHE A 175 20.70 6.18 0.52
C PHE A 175 21.98 7.01 0.43
N PHE A 176 22.34 7.66 1.54
CA PHE A 176 23.70 8.11 1.78
C PHE A 176 23.86 8.26 3.29
N VAL A 177 25.02 7.91 3.83
CA VAL A 177 25.37 7.88 5.27
C VAL A 177 25.14 6.53 6.01
N ALA A 178 25.19 5.40 5.29
CA ALA A 178 25.66 4.14 5.92
C ALA A 178 27.19 4.13 6.13
N LYS A 179 27.92 5.10 5.58
CA LYS A 179 29.38 5.26 5.73
C LYS A 179 29.78 6.62 6.32
N VAL A 180 29.06 7.09 7.36
CA VAL A 180 29.70 7.97 8.36
C VAL A 180 30.00 7.10 9.56
N SER A 181 31.21 6.56 9.49
CA SER A 181 32.10 6.03 10.54
C SER A 181 31.56 4.88 11.40
N LEU A 182 31.85 3.65 10.95
CA LEU A 182 32.57 2.71 11.82
C LEU A 182 34.00 3.23 12.04
#